data_AF-A0A4Q1RTF3-F1
#
_entry.id   AF-A0A4Q1RTF3-F1
#
_cell.length_a   1.000
_cell.length_b   1.000
_cell.length_c   1.000
_cell.angle_alpha   90.00
_cell.angle_beta   90.00
_cell.angle_gamma   90.00
#
_symmetry.space_group_name_H-M   'P 1'
#
loop_
_entity.id
_entity.type
_entity.pdbx_description
1 polymer ?
#
loop_
_entity_poly.entity_id
_entity_poly.type
_entity_poly.pdbx_seq_one_letter_code
_entity_poly.pdbx_strand_id
1 'polypeptide(L)'
;MPDVIVDCAIYREGRRNECATDFSDALHAARAEGHSFLWLGIHEPTEEEFALVRSEFALHPLAVEDALKAHQRPKLEVYDDSLFMVLKPVTYDDRADTVTASELMVFVGDSFVVTVRHGEASPLTAVRHRLEEHPEILRHGPGAVLYAVSDAVVDHYIEVAAELQVDLEELEAEVFAPVRGQDTRNTAAEIYAFKREVLEFRRATGPLAEPMARLQNPGVPFVHDHARPFFRDVEDHLTRANESVEGLDRLLSDILAAHLAQMGVRQNDDMRKISSWAALAAVPTLIAGIYGMNFHDMPELQWHLGYPVILGLMVVIEVSLYRLFKRRGWL
;
A
#
# COMPACT_ATOMS: atom_id res chain seq x y z
N MET A 1 7.30 -13.66 35.39
CA MET A 1 7.72 -12.96 34.15
C MET A 1 6.76 -11.81 33.95
N PRO A 2 7.23 -10.60 33.57
CA PRO A 2 6.35 -9.52 33.12
C PRO A 2 5.38 -10.02 32.03
N ASP A 3 4.13 -9.54 32.03
CA ASP A 3 3.06 -9.93 31.08
C ASP A 3 3.40 -9.61 29.60
N VAL A 4 4.44 -8.79 29.40
CA VAL A 4 4.92 -8.24 28.12
C VAL A 4 5.92 -9.15 27.41
N ILE A 5 6.56 -10.07 28.14
CA ILE A 5 7.48 -11.06 27.54
C ILE A 5 6.65 -12.19 26.97
N VAL A 6 6.66 -12.26 25.64
CA VAL A 6 5.89 -13.26 24.89
C VAL A 6 6.62 -14.60 24.89
N ASP A 7 7.95 -14.59 24.78
CA ASP A 7 8.76 -15.81 24.77
C ASP A 7 10.22 -15.51 25.13
N CYS A 8 10.86 -16.43 25.84
CA CYS A 8 12.29 -16.41 26.15
C CYS A 8 12.87 -17.81 26.03
N ALA A 9 13.94 -17.97 25.25
CA ALA A 9 14.63 -19.26 25.12
C ALA A 9 16.14 -19.08 24.91
N ILE A 10 16.91 -20.02 25.44
CA ILE A 10 18.35 -20.15 25.14
C ILE A 10 18.52 -21.21 24.08
N TYR A 11 19.23 -20.90 23.00
CA TYR A 11 19.54 -21.84 21.94
C TYR A 11 20.97 -22.33 22.12
N ARG A 12 21.15 -23.63 22.35
CA ARG A 12 22.48 -24.28 22.44
C ARG A 12 22.64 -25.24 21.28
N GLU A 13 23.68 -25.06 20.46
CA GLU A 13 23.88 -25.89 19.26
C GLU A 13 22.62 -25.98 18.38
N GLY A 14 21.88 -24.87 18.29
CA GLY A 14 20.64 -24.77 17.52
C GLY A 14 19.41 -25.40 18.16
N ARG A 15 19.49 -25.92 19.38
CA ARG A 15 18.35 -26.49 20.10
C ARG A 15 17.85 -25.57 21.20
N ARG A 16 16.53 -25.41 21.25
CA ARG A 16 15.82 -24.63 22.28
C ARG A 16 15.98 -25.28 23.66
N ASN A 17 16.40 -24.50 24.63
CA ASN A 17 16.39 -24.81 26.05
C ASN A 17 15.59 -23.75 26.81
N GLU A 18 15.06 -24.14 27.96
CA GLU A 18 14.32 -23.21 28.82
C GLU A 18 15.21 -22.05 29.26
N CYS A 19 14.65 -20.84 29.16
CA CYS A 19 15.25 -19.62 29.67
C CYS A 19 15.17 -19.65 31.20
N ALA A 20 16.28 -19.31 31.87
CA ALA A 20 16.28 -19.12 33.33
C ALA A 20 15.32 -17.99 33.71
N THR A 21 14.87 -17.96 34.97
CA THR A 21 14.00 -16.88 35.48
C THR A 21 14.67 -15.50 35.45
N ASP A 22 16.00 -15.45 35.35
CA ASP A 22 16.80 -14.23 35.24
C ASP A 22 17.51 -14.15 33.88
N PHE A 23 17.31 -13.05 33.15
CA PHE A 23 17.89 -12.83 31.82
C PHE A 23 19.40 -12.63 31.89
N SER A 24 19.92 -12.04 32.96
CA SER A 24 21.35 -11.80 33.14
C SER A 24 22.10 -13.11 33.23
N ASP A 25 21.62 -14.03 34.05
CA ASP A 25 22.20 -15.37 34.20
C ASP A 25 22.13 -16.16 32.89
N ALA A 26 21.00 -16.07 32.18
CA ALA A 26 20.83 -16.70 30.88
C ALA A 26 21.81 -16.16 29.83
N LEU A 27 21.99 -14.83 29.79
CA LEU A 27 22.90 -14.17 28.86
C LEU A 27 24.37 -14.47 29.20
N HIS A 28 24.74 -14.45 30.47
CA HIS A 28 26.08 -14.82 30.92
C HIS A 28 26.40 -16.28 30.61
N ALA A 29 25.45 -17.19 30.80
CA ALA A 29 25.61 -18.59 30.42
C ALA A 29 25.80 -18.75 28.90
N ALA A 30 25.04 -18.01 28.09
CA ALA A 30 25.17 -18.04 26.63
C ALA A 30 26.57 -17.57 26.17
N ARG A 31 27.02 -16.44 26.72
CA ARG A 31 28.36 -15.88 26.44
C ARG A 31 29.50 -16.81 26.86
N ALA A 32 29.35 -17.54 27.96
CA ALA A 32 30.36 -18.46 28.47
C ALA A 32 30.53 -19.72 27.60
N GLU A 33 29.46 -20.19 26.96
CA GLU A 33 29.46 -21.39 26.12
C GLU A 33 29.93 -21.11 24.68
N GLY A 34 29.80 -19.87 24.19
CA GLY A 34 30.33 -19.41 22.89
C GLY A 34 29.59 -19.91 21.64
N HIS A 35 28.79 -20.97 21.75
CA HIS A 35 27.93 -21.51 20.69
C HIS A 35 26.44 -21.53 21.10
N SER A 36 26.06 -20.59 21.95
CA SER A 36 24.68 -20.40 22.37
C SER A 36 24.29 -18.93 22.40
N PHE A 37 22.99 -18.69 22.26
CA PHE A 37 22.46 -17.34 22.33
C PHE A 37 21.06 -17.31 22.94
N LEU A 38 20.73 -16.18 23.55
CA LEU A 38 19.43 -15.91 24.16
C LEU A 38 18.51 -15.21 23.14
N TRP A 39 17.30 -15.69 22.93
CA TRP A 39 16.30 -14.98 22.10
C TRP A 39 15.08 -14.59 22.93
N LEU A 40 14.97 -13.29 23.19
CA LEU A 40 13.90 -12.66 23.96
C LEU A 40 12.89 -11.97 23.03
N GLY A 41 11.61 -12.29 23.18
CA GLY A 41 10.50 -11.67 22.48
C GLY A 41 9.63 -10.82 23.41
N ILE A 42 9.41 -9.56 23.03
CA ILE A 42 8.73 -8.54 23.83
C ILE A 42 7.63 -7.89 22.98
N HIS A 43 6.45 -7.66 23.56
CA HIS A 43 5.33 -7.02 22.87
C HIS A 43 4.91 -5.73 23.56
N GLU A 44 5.00 -4.60 22.84
CA GLU A 44 4.58 -3.27 23.31
C GLU A 44 5.01 -2.94 24.75
N PRO A 45 6.33 -3.00 25.05
CA PRO A 45 6.82 -2.77 26.40
C PRO A 45 6.67 -1.32 26.84
N THR A 46 6.37 -1.11 28.12
CA THR A 46 6.53 0.20 28.77
C THR A 46 8.01 0.50 29.05
N GLU A 47 8.33 1.78 29.34
CA GLU A 47 9.69 2.18 29.70
C GLU A 47 10.21 1.43 30.94
N GLU A 48 9.35 1.20 31.93
CA GLU A 48 9.70 0.47 33.16
C GLU A 48 10.02 -1.01 32.88
N GLU A 49 9.24 -1.65 32.01
CA GLU A 49 9.42 -3.06 31.65
C GLU A 49 10.64 -3.26 30.75
N PHE A 50 10.97 -2.28 29.91
CA PHE A 50 12.14 -2.35 29.04
C PHE A 50 13.43 -1.92 29.73
N ALA A 51 13.36 -1.22 30.88
CA ALA A 51 14.53 -0.74 31.60
C ALA A 51 15.51 -1.86 31.98
N LEU A 52 14.98 -3.00 32.42
CA LEU A 52 15.80 -4.19 32.74
C LEU A 52 16.48 -4.74 31.48
N VAL A 53 15.75 -4.86 30.37
CA VAL A 53 16.32 -5.35 29.11
C VAL A 53 17.39 -4.40 28.59
N ARG A 54 17.19 -3.09 28.73
CA ARG A 54 18.20 -2.09 28.37
C ARG A 54 19.50 -2.28 29.16
N SER A 55 19.44 -2.43 30.48
CA SER A 55 20.64 -2.53 31.32
C SER A 55 21.41 -3.83 31.09
N GLU A 56 20.69 -4.96 31.04
CA GLU A 56 21.32 -6.29 30.95
C GLU A 56 21.94 -6.58 29.59
N PHE A 57 21.31 -6.10 28.51
CA PHE A 57 21.77 -6.34 27.15
C PHE A 57 22.65 -5.21 26.60
N ALA A 58 22.98 -4.20 27.42
CA ALA A 58 23.77 -3.02 27.04
C ALA A 58 23.23 -2.30 25.79
N LEU A 59 21.91 -2.19 25.68
CA LEU A 59 21.28 -1.59 24.50
C LEU A 59 21.52 -0.07 24.46
N HIS A 60 21.84 0.46 23.28
CA HIS A 60 22.11 1.89 23.12
C HIS A 60 20.84 2.73 23.42
N PRO A 61 20.93 3.82 24.20
CA PRO A 61 19.75 4.59 24.63
C PRO A 61 18.85 5.08 23.49
N LEU A 62 19.43 5.50 22.37
CA LEU A 62 18.66 5.95 21.19
C LEU A 62 17.85 4.82 20.55
N ALA A 63 18.42 3.62 20.46
CA ALA A 63 17.72 2.48 19.89
C ALA A 63 16.58 2.00 20.81
N VAL A 64 16.77 2.13 22.13
CA VAL A 64 15.71 1.88 23.12
C VAL A 64 14.58 2.89 23.01
N GLU A 65 14.90 4.18 22.87
CA GLU A 65 13.91 5.23 22.65
C GLU A 65 13.06 4.95 21.39
N ASP A 66 13.71 4.53 20.31
CA ASP A 66 13.03 4.15 19.07
C ASP A 66 12.15 2.90 19.24
N ALA A 67 12.60 1.90 20.00
CA ALA A 67 11.83 0.70 20.29
C ALA A 67 10.64 0.97 21.23
N LEU A 68 10.67 2.01 22.07
CA LEU A 68 9.56 2.40 22.94
C LEU A 68 8.55 3.31 22.24
N LYS A 69 9.03 4.29 21.45
CA LYS A 69 8.15 5.25 20.77
C LYS A 69 7.42 4.67 19.56
N ALA A 70 7.95 3.59 18.98
CA ALA A 70 7.50 3.05 17.70
C ALA A 70 7.50 4.14 16.60
N HIS A 71 6.72 3.94 15.54
CA HIS A 71 6.57 4.81 14.39
C HIS A 71 7.86 5.06 13.60
N GLN A 72 8.76 4.07 13.61
CA GLN A 72 10.05 4.17 12.95
C GLN A 72 10.00 3.69 11.51
N ARG A 73 10.77 4.34 10.64
CA ARG A 73 10.99 3.81 9.28
C ARG A 73 11.99 2.65 9.34
N PRO A 74 11.89 1.68 8.42
CA PRO A 74 12.90 0.64 8.31
C PRO A 74 14.31 1.23 8.24
N LYS A 75 15.22 0.69 9.05
CA LYS A 75 16.60 1.17 9.17
C LYS A 75 17.50 0.10 9.77
N LEU A 76 18.81 0.28 9.57
CA LEU A 76 19.86 -0.55 10.17
C LEU A 76 20.95 0.34 10.75
N GLU A 77 21.12 0.26 12.07
CA GLU A 77 22.09 1.04 12.83
C GLU A 77 23.04 0.11 13.56
N VAL A 78 24.32 0.47 13.55
CA VAL A 78 25.38 -0.28 14.23
C VAL A 78 25.76 0.52 15.47
N TYR A 79 25.65 -0.11 16.63
CA TYR A 79 26.14 0.37 17.91
C TYR A 79 27.28 -0.51 18.40
N ASP A 80 27.97 -0.07 19.46
CA ASP A 80 29.18 -0.76 19.95
C ASP A 80 28.90 -2.21 20.37
N ASP A 81 27.79 -2.44 21.07
CA ASP A 81 27.44 -3.75 21.65
C ASP A 81 26.29 -4.46 20.93
N SER A 82 25.66 -3.82 19.94
CA SER A 82 24.52 -4.41 19.22
C SER A 82 24.29 -3.80 17.84
N LEU A 83 23.70 -4.60 16.96
CA LEU A 83 23.09 -4.18 15.71
C LEU A 83 21.59 -3.96 15.95
N PHE A 84 21.06 -2.82 15.52
CA PHE A 84 19.65 -2.47 15.63
C PHE A 84 19.00 -2.41 14.26
N MET A 85 17.95 -3.17 14.05
CA MET A 85 17.19 -3.20 12.81
C MET A 85 15.71 -2.92 13.06
N VAL A 86 15.11 -2.10 12.22
CA VAL A 86 13.66 -1.87 12.19
C VAL A 86 13.09 -2.45 10.90
N LEU A 87 12.06 -3.27 11.04
CA LEU A 87 11.26 -3.87 9.98
C LEU A 87 9.80 -3.43 10.14
N LYS A 88 9.06 -3.43 9.04
CA LYS A 88 7.62 -3.13 9.03
C LYS A 88 6.81 -4.28 8.44
N PRO A 89 6.51 -5.34 9.20
CA PRO A 89 5.61 -6.38 8.72
C PRO A 89 4.30 -5.75 8.23
N VAL A 90 3.89 -6.09 7.01
CA VAL A 90 2.66 -5.58 6.40
C VAL A 90 1.68 -6.73 6.30
N THR A 91 0.43 -6.51 6.69
CA THR A 91 -0.67 -7.45 6.51
C THR A 91 -1.77 -6.84 5.66
N TYR A 92 -2.40 -7.68 4.86
CA TYR A 92 -3.57 -7.34 4.07
C TYR A 92 -4.81 -8.00 4.70
N ASP A 93 -5.87 -7.22 4.90
CA ASP A 93 -7.17 -7.69 5.40
C ASP A 93 -8.19 -7.71 4.25
N ASP A 94 -8.42 -8.89 3.68
CA ASP A 94 -9.37 -9.15 2.59
C ASP A 94 -10.82 -8.72 2.90
N ARG A 95 -11.18 -8.51 4.17
CA ARG A 95 -12.56 -8.09 4.54
C ARG A 95 -12.74 -6.59 4.54
N ALA A 96 -11.65 -5.89 4.81
CA ALA A 96 -11.63 -4.44 4.90
C ALA A 96 -10.97 -3.80 3.68
N ASP A 97 -10.37 -4.59 2.79
CA ASP A 97 -9.50 -4.19 1.68
C ASP A 97 -8.45 -3.19 2.18
N THR A 98 -7.80 -3.51 3.31
CA THR A 98 -6.85 -2.58 3.95
C THR A 98 -5.51 -3.21 4.22
N VAL A 99 -4.49 -2.43 3.88
CA VAL A 99 -3.10 -2.71 4.23
C VAL A 99 -2.78 -2.07 5.57
N THR A 100 -2.28 -2.89 6.50
CA THR A 100 -1.84 -2.45 7.82
C THR A 100 -0.37 -2.77 8.01
N ALA A 101 0.40 -1.80 8.49
CA ALA A 101 1.81 -1.98 8.80
C ALA A 101 2.01 -2.04 10.32
N SER A 102 2.59 -3.14 10.79
CA SER A 102 3.09 -3.29 12.16
C SER A 102 4.58 -2.91 12.23
N GLU A 103 5.16 -2.92 13.43
CA GLU A 103 6.58 -2.65 13.59
C GLU A 103 7.28 -3.76 14.35
N LEU A 104 8.47 -4.11 13.85
CA LEU A 104 9.32 -5.13 14.42
C LEU A 104 10.74 -4.60 14.54
N MET A 105 11.19 -4.42 15.76
CA MET A 105 12.56 -4.04 16.06
C MET A 105 13.36 -5.27 16.48
N VAL A 106 14.55 -5.43 15.93
CA VAL A 106 15.45 -6.54 16.20
C VAL A 106 16.78 -5.98 16.67
N PHE A 107 17.16 -6.33 17.89
CA PHE A 107 18.49 -6.10 18.44
C PHE A 107 19.28 -7.40 18.34
N VAL A 108 20.47 -7.35 17.76
CA VAL A 108 21.37 -8.50 17.62
C VAL A 108 22.69 -8.16 18.27
N GLY A 109 23.10 -8.94 19.26
CA GLY A 109 24.38 -8.79 19.94
C GLY A 109 25.28 -10.00 19.77
N ASP A 110 26.29 -10.08 20.63
CA ASP A 110 27.32 -11.13 20.65
C ASP A 110 26.75 -12.53 20.93
N SER A 111 25.76 -12.63 21.81
CA SER A 111 25.11 -13.90 22.19
C SER A 111 23.64 -13.70 22.50
N PHE A 112 22.98 -12.74 21.84
CA PHE A 112 21.55 -12.50 22.05
C PHE A 112 20.83 -11.92 20.83
N VAL A 113 19.51 -12.12 20.84
CA VAL A 113 18.55 -11.43 19.99
C VAL A 113 17.39 -10.95 20.86
N VAL A 114 17.06 -9.67 20.77
CA VAL A 114 15.83 -9.11 21.37
C VAL A 114 14.92 -8.64 20.25
N THR A 115 13.72 -9.18 20.19
CA THR A 115 12.69 -8.74 19.23
C THR A 115 11.58 -8.00 19.96
N VAL A 116 11.32 -6.76 19.57
CA VAL A 116 10.23 -5.93 20.11
C VAL A 116 9.20 -5.74 19.01
N ARG A 117 7.94 -6.10 19.29
CA ARG A 117 6.84 -5.93 18.33
C ARG A 117 5.81 -4.92 18.82
N HIS A 118 5.34 -4.09 17.90
CA HIS A 118 4.19 -3.20 18.05
C HIS A 118 3.14 -3.54 16.99
N GLY A 119 1.88 -3.64 17.39
CA GLY A 119 0.79 -4.13 16.54
C GLY A 119 0.57 -5.64 16.59
N GLU A 120 -0.48 -6.08 15.90
CA GLU A 120 -0.96 -7.46 15.94
C GLU A 120 -0.23 -8.40 14.95
N ALA A 121 0.29 -7.86 13.85
CA ALA A 121 0.94 -8.65 12.82
C ALA A 121 2.42 -8.89 13.13
N SER A 122 2.80 -10.15 13.35
CA SER A 122 4.20 -10.51 13.51
C SER A 122 4.49 -11.94 13.04
N PRO A 123 5.40 -12.15 12.08
CA PRO A 123 5.79 -13.50 11.66
C PRO A 123 6.62 -14.23 12.72
N LEU A 124 6.97 -13.60 13.84
CA LEU A 124 7.94 -14.09 14.81
C LEU A 124 7.64 -15.49 15.36
N THR A 125 6.39 -15.80 15.69
CA THR A 125 6.04 -17.14 16.22
C THR A 125 6.25 -18.22 15.17
N ALA A 126 5.82 -17.97 13.92
CA ALA A 126 6.02 -18.90 12.81
C ALA A 126 7.50 -19.02 12.43
N VAL A 127 8.24 -17.91 12.41
CA VAL A 127 9.69 -17.87 12.17
C VAL A 127 10.43 -18.66 13.24
N ARG A 128 10.08 -18.47 14.52
CA ARG A 128 10.70 -19.20 15.63
C ARG A 128 10.45 -20.70 15.50
N HIS A 129 9.20 -21.11 15.26
CA HIS A 129 8.87 -22.53 15.06
C HIS A 129 9.66 -23.14 13.88
N ARG A 130 9.69 -22.45 12.74
CA ARG A 130 10.43 -22.89 11.55
C ARG A 130 11.94 -23.01 11.82
N LEU A 131 12.51 -22.08 12.56
CA LEU A 131 13.92 -22.13 12.94
C LEU A 131 14.21 -23.29 13.90
N GLU A 132 13.32 -23.56 14.86
CA GLU A 132 13.44 -24.68 15.80
C GLU A 132 13.40 -26.05 15.09
N GLU A 133 12.71 -26.15 13.96
CA GLU A 133 12.72 -27.33 13.08
C GLU A 133 14.03 -27.51 12.30
N HIS A 134 14.84 -26.45 12.19
CA HIS A 134 16.10 -26.43 11.44
C HIS A 134 17.29 -26.02 12.34
N PRO A 135 17.71 -26.87 13.30
CA PRO A 135 18.79 -26.56 14.23
C PRO A 135 20.11 -26.15 13.56
N GLU A 136 20.40 -26.67 12.37
CA GLU A 136 21.56 -26.30 11.58
C GLU A 136 21.61 -24.80 11.22
N ILE A 137 20.47 -24.16 11.03
CA ILE A 137 20.37 -22.72 10.77
C ILE A 137 20.64 -21.95 12.07
N LEU A 138 20.00 -22.35 13.17
CA LEU A 138 20.18 -21.72 14.48
C LEU A 138 21.62 -21.85 15.02
N ARG A 139 22.40 -22.84 14.56
CA ARG A 139 23.83 -22.96 14.90
C ARG A 139 24.69 -21.82 14.35
N HIS A 140 24.20 -21.07 13.37
CA HIS A 140 24.86 -19.87 12.87
C HIS A 140 24.69 -18.65 13.79
N GLY A 141 23.99 -18.79 14.92
CA GLY A 141 23.94 -17.80 15.98
C GLY A 141 22.91 -16.68 15.77
N PRO A 142 23.04 -15.55 16.49
CA PRO A 142 22.06 -14.45 16.49
C PRO A 142 21.73 -13.89 15.11
N GLY A 143 22.72 -13.77 14.22
CA GLY A 143 22.53 -13.28 12.85
C GLY A 143 21.60 -14.15 12.00
N ALA A 144 21.44 -15.44 12.32
CA ALA A 144 20.50 -16.32 11.64
C ALA A 144 19.05 -15.94 11.91
N VAL A 145 18.75 -15.47 13.13
CA VAL A 145 17.41 -14.97 13.47
C VAL A 145 17.10 -13.70 12.70
N LEU A 146 18.07 -12.77 12.59
CA LEU A 146 17.91 -11.55 11.80
C LEU A 146 17.59 -11.86 10.34
N TYR A 147 18.32 -12.81 9.75
CA TYR A 147 18.03 -13.30 8.40
C TYR A 147 16.62 -13.85 8.32
N ALA A 148 16.26 -14.84 9.12
CA ALA A 148 14.97 -15.54 9.03
C ALA A 148 13.76 -14.63 9.28
N VAL A 149 13.92 -13.61 10.14
CA VAL A 149 12.90 -12.59 10.37
C VAL A 149 12.79 -11.66 9.15
N SER A 150 13.91 -11.21 8.59
CA SER A 150 13.90 -10.34 7.40
C SER A 150 13.31 -11.06 6.19
N ASP A 151 13.72 -12.31 5.98
CA ASP A 151 13.22 -13.23 4.96
C ASP A 151 11.70 -13.40 5.05
N ALA A 152 11.18 -13.75 6.24
CA ALA A 152 9.73 -13.90 6.43
C ALA A 152 8.94 -12.61 6.22
N VAL A 153 9.48 -11.46 6.62
CA VAL A 153 8.81 -10.17 6.40
C VAL A 153 8.78 -9.82 4.91
N VAL A 154 9.88 -10.04 4.20
CA VAL A 154 9.99 -9.72 2.77
C VAL A 154 9.20 -10.69 1.89
N ASP A 155 9.19 -11.98 2.21
CA ASP A 155 8.37 -12.95 1.50
C ASP A 155 6.88 -12.61 1.63
N HIS A 156 6.45 -12.21 2.82
CA HIS A 156 5.06 -11.79 3.04
C HIS A 156 4.71 -10.51 2.27
N TYR A 157 5.67 -9.62 1.98
CA TYR A 157 5.43 -8.50 1.07
C TYR A 157 5.07 -8.97 -0.34
N ILE A 158 5.69 -10.04 -0.84
CA ILE A 158 5.36 -10.59 -2.17
C ILE A 158 3.93 -11.11 -2.20
N GLU A 159 3.50 -11.79 -1.12
CA GLU A 159 2.12 -12.27 -0.96
C GLU A 159 1.13 -11.09 -0.97
N VAL A 160 1.36 -10.07 -0.13
CA VAL A 160 0.50 -8.87 -0.08
C VAL A 160 0.47 -8.12 -1.40
N ALA A 161 1.59 -8.03 -2.12
CA ALA A 161 1.64 -7.39 -3.43
C ALA A 161 0.79 -8.13 -4.47
N ALA A 162 0.70 -9.46 -4.38
CA ALA A 162 -0.12 -10.26 -5.28
C ALA A 162 -1.62 -10.05 -5.01
N GLU A 163 -2.04 -10.00 -3.74
CA GLU A 163 -3.44 -9.70 -3.38
C GLU A 163 -3.85 -8.30 -3.85
N LEU A 164 -3.03 -7.28 -3.60
CA LEU A 164 -3.29 -5.92 -4.11
C LEU A 164 -3.34 -5.86 -5.64
N GLN A 165 -2.62 -6.72 -6.34
CA GLN A 165 -2.73 -6.77 -7.79
C GLN A 165 -4.10 -7.30 -8.23
N VAL A 166 -4.63 -8.31 -7.56
CA VAL A 166 -5.97 -8.85 -7.84
C VAL A 166 -7.03 -7.76 -7.61
N ASP A 167 -6.98 -7.07 -6.47
CA ASP A 167 -7.92 -5.98 -6.18
C ASP A 167 -7.86 -4.85 -7.19
N LEU A 168 -6.66 -4.52 -7.67
CA LEU A 168 -6.48 -3.47 -8.67
C LEU A 168 -7.13 -3.88 -10.01
N GLU A 169 -7.02 -5.14 -10.39
CA GLU A 169 -7.69 -5.68 -11.58
C GLU A 169 -9.22 -5.62 -11.44
N GLU A 170 -9.75 -5.88 -10.24
CA GLU A 170 -11.19 -5.73 -9.95
C GLU A 170 -11.64 -4.28 -10.00
N LEU A 171 -10.88 -3.37 -9.38
CA LEU A 171 -11.13 -1.93 -9.41
C LEU A 171 -11.08 -1.39 -10.85
N GLU A 172 -10.13 -1.84 -11.66
CA GLU A 172 -10.06 -1.50 -13.08
C GLU A 172 -11.35 -1.94 -13.79
N ALA A 173 -11.74 -3.21 -13.63
CA ALA A 173 -12.95 -3.74 -14.26
C ALA A 173 -14.21 -2.95 -13.88
N GLU A 174 -14.34 -2.53 -12.61
CA GLU A 174 -15.45 -1.70 -12.13
C GLU A 174 -15.43 -0.29 -12.77
N VAL A 175 -14.27 0.37 -12.80
CA VAL A 175 -14.11 1.71 -13.39
C VAL A 175 -14.54 1.75 -14.87
N PHE A 176 -14.23 0.67 -15.61
CA PHE A 176 -14.54 0.56 -17.03
C PHE A 176 -15.87 -0.12 -17.34
N ALA A 177 -16.60 -0.62 -16.33
CA ALA A 177 -17.89 -1.24 -16.53
C ALA A 177 -18.90 -0.24 -17.15
N PRO A 178 -19.76 -0.69 -18.09
CA PRO A 178 -20.77 0.18 -18.71
C PRO A 178 -21.79 0.65 -17.67
N VAL A 179 -21.61 1.88 -17.20
CA VAL A 179 -22.38 2.53 -16.13
C VAL A 179 -23.89 2.47 -16.41
N ARG A 180 -24.59 1.57 -15.72
CA ARG A 180 -26.04 1.61 -15.55
C ARG A 180 -26.34 2.18 -14.17
N GLY A 181 -26.19 3.50 -14.02
CA GLY A 181 -26.67 4.23 -12.83
C GLY A 181 -25.78 4.18 -11.58
N GLN A 182 -24.50 3.81 -11.67
CA GLN A 182 -23.56 3.93 -10.56
C GLN A 182 -23.15 5.40 -10.32
N ASP A 183 -23.16 5.80 -9.05
CA ASP A 183 -22.73 7.12 -8.58
C ASP A 183 -21.22 7.31 -8.81
N THR A 184 -20.87 8.11 -9.82
CA THR A 184 -19.47 8.35 -10.25
C THR A 184 -18.60 8.98 -9.14
N ARG A 185 -19.21 9.51 -8.08
CA ARG A 185 -18.50 10.03 -6.90
C ARG A 185 -17.87 8.91 -6.04
N ASN A 186 -18.42 7.69 -6.08
CA ASN A 186 -17.89 6.58 -5.28
C ASN A 186 -16.58 6.04 -5.86
N THR A 187 -16.52 5.90 -7.18
CA THR A 187 -15.38 5.32 -7.90
C THR A 187 -14.08 6.10 -7.69
N ALA A 188 -14.12 7.44 -7.72
CA ALA A 188 -12.92 8.23 -7.43
C ALA A 188 -12.45 8.06 -5.98
N ALA A 189 -13.38 7.93 -5.02
CA ALA A 189 -13.05 7.73 -3.61
C ALA A 189 -12.41 6.35 -3.38
N GLU A 190 -12.89 5.31 -4.05
CA GLU A 190 -12.32 3.95 -4.06
C GLU A 190 -10.89 3.96 -4.62
N ILE A 191 -10.65 4.60 -5.78
CA ILE A 191 -9.29 4.75 -6.34
C ILE A 191 -8.34 5.45 -5.35
N TYR A 192 -8.80 6.49 -4.66
CA TYR A 192 -7.98 7.19 -3.66
C TYR A 192 -7.75 6.38 -2.38
N ALA A 193 -8.71 5.56 -1.95
CA ALA A 193 -8.55 4.65 -0.83
C ALA A 193 -7.47 3.62 -1.15
N PHE A 194 -7.57 2.97 -2.30
CA PHE A 194 -6.59 2.01 -2.78
C PHE A 194 -5.19 2.62 -2.96
N LYS A 195 -5.12 3.85 -3.50
CA LYS A 195 -3.85 4.59 -3.58
C LYS A 195 -3.19 4.80 -2.21
N ARG A 196 -3.98 5.00 -1.15
CA ARG A 196 -3.44 5.16 0.20
C ARG A 196 -2.89 3.84 0.74
N GLU A 197 -3.51 2.70 0.44
CA GLU A 197 -3.00 1.37 0.80
C GLU A 197 -1.65 1.09 0.11
N VAL A 198 -1.56 1.31 -1.20
CA VAL A 198 -0.29 1.16 -1.95
C VAL A 198 0.80 2.08 -1.39
N LEU A 199 0.46 3.31 -1.00
CA LEU A 199 1.41 4.22 -0.37
C LEU A 199 1.87 3.75 1.01
N GLU A 200 0.99 3.17 1.81
CA GLU A 200 1.36 2.61 3.11
C GLU A 200 2.30 1.43 2.94
N PHE A 201 2.01 0.55 1.98
CA PHE A 201 2.90 -0.55 1.63
C PHE A 201 4.28 -0.04 1.16
N ARG A 202 4.31 0.96 0.28
CA ARG A 202 5.56 1.61 -0.18
C ARG A 202 6.39 2.20 0.96
N ARG A 203 5.74 2.72 2.01
CA ARG A 203 6.45 3.28 3.19
C ARG A 203 7.12 2.19 4.01
N ALA A 204 6.61 0.96 3.97
CA ALA A 204 7.20 -0.20 4.65
C ALA A 204 8.33 -0.85 3.82
N THR A 205 8.17 -0.98 2.51
CA THR A 205 9.13 -1.69 1.64
C THR A 205 10.30 -0.82 1.17
N GLY A 206 10.00 0.40 0.72
CA GLY A 206 11.00 1.25 0.07
C GLY A 206 12.23 1.55 0.94
N PRO A 207 12.07 2.02 2.21
CA PRO A 207 13.21 2.31 3.07
C PRO A 207 14.03 1.07 3.46
N LEU A 208 13.49 -0.13 3.34
CA LEU A 208 14.18 -1.37 3.71
C LEU A 208 15.32 -1.74 2.75
N ALA A 209 15.33 -1.15 1.54
CA ALA A 209 16.35 -1.43 0.52
C ALA A 209 17.78 -1.09 1.00
N GLU A 210 17.97 0.06 1.66
CA GLU A 210 19.28 0.46 2.19
C GLU A 210 19.80 -0.50 3.30
N PRO A 211 19.00 -0.84 4.35
CA PRO A 211 19.33 -1.89 5.31
C PRO A 211 19.75 -3.21 4.67
N MET A 212 18.98 -3.71 3.70
CA MET A 212 19.27 -4.99 3.03
C MET A 212 20.58 -4.92 2.25
N ALA A 213 20.79 -3.85 1.48
CA ALA A 213 22.04 -3.62 0.76
C ALA A 213 23.24 -3.53 1.73
N ARG A 214 23.06 -2.92 2.91
CA ARG A 214 24.11 -2.83 3.93
C ARG A 214 24.51 -4.19 4.49
N LEU A 215 23.55 -5.09 4.74
CA LEU A 215 23.80 -6.46 5.25
C LEU A 215 24.55 -7.36 4.27
N GLN A 216 24.56 -7.02 2.99
CA GLN A 216 25.36 -7.72 1.98
C GLN A 216 26.86 -7.38 2.05
N ASN A 217 27.23 -6.28 2.72
CA ASN A 217 28.61 -5.80 2.77
C ASN A 217 29.42 -6.45 3.89
N PRO A 218 30.75 -6.62 3.71
CA PRO A 218 31.65 -6.98 4.79
C PRO A 218 31.62 -6.03 5.97
N GLY A 219 31.85 -6.57 7.17
CA GLY A 219 32.13 -5.75 8.36
C GLY A 219 30.90 -5.26 9.11
N VAL A 220 29.72 -5.81 8.84
CA VAL A 220 28.55 -5.62 9.73
C VAL A 220 28.73 -6.49 10.98
N PRO A 221 28.78 -5.91 12.19
CA PRO A 221 28.92 -6.68 13.42
C PRO A 221 27.77 -7.68 13.61
N PHE A 222 28.06 -8.80 14.29
CA PHE A 222 27.10 -9.85 14.66
C PHE A 222 26.44 -10.61 13.49
N VAL A 223 26.77 -10.24 12.24
CA VAL A 223 26.35 -10.94 11.02
C VAL A 223 27.56 -11.64 10.42
N HIS A 224 27.52 -12.97 10.38
CA HIS A 224 28.61 -13.75 9.79
C HIS A 224 28.71 -13.53 8.28
N ASP A 225 29.94 -13.51 7.76
CA ASP A 225 30.21 -13.34 6.32
C ASP A 225 29.55 -14.41 5.44
N HIS A 226 29.34 -15.61 5.99
CA HIS A 226 28.62 -16.70 5.32
C HIS A 226 27.12 -16.44 5.17
N ALA A 227 26.54 -15.49 5.91
CA ALA A 227 25.13 -15.11 5.83
C ALA A 227 24.83 -14.19 4.63
N ARG A 228 25.85 -13.59 4.00
CA ARG A 228 25.68 -12.60 2.92
C ARG A 228 24.88 -13.10 1.70
N PRO A 229 25.08 -14.35 1.19
CA PRO A 229 24.27 -14.85 0.08
C PRO A 229 22.78 -14.90 0.41
N PHE A 230 22.44 -15.18 1.67
CA PHE A 230 21.05 -15.22 2.13
C PHE A 230 20.44 -13.82 2.18
N PHE A 231 21.17 -12.82 2.71
CA PHE A 231 20.69 -11.42 2.66
C PHE A 231 20.60 -10.84 1.24
N ARG A 232 21.38 -11.36 0.28
CA ARG A 232 21.21 -11.02 -1.13
C ARG A 232 19.89 -11.55 -1.69
N ASP A 233 19.53 -12.79 -1.37
CA ASP A 233 18.26 -13.38 -1.78
C ASP A 233 17.06 -12.57 -1.23
N VAL A 234 17.14 -12.17 0.05
CA VAL A 234 16.14 -11.28 0.67
C VAL A 234 16.09 -9.91 -0.04
N GLU A 235 17.21 -9.36 -0.47
CA GLU A 235 17.23 -8.09 -1.21
C GLU A 235 16.66 -8.23 -2.63
N ASP A 236 16.93 -9.34 -3.31
CA ASP A 236 16.33 -9.66 -4.61
C ASP A 236 14.80 -9.76 -4.46
N HIS A 237 14.31 -10.42 -3.41
CA HIS A 237 12.88 -10.50 -3.10
C HIS A 237 12.28 -9.13 -2.78
N LEU A 238 12.96 -8.32 -1.97
CA LEU A 238 12.53 -6.97 -1.64
C LEU A 238 12.48 -6.06 -2.88
N THR A 239 13.42 -6.22 -3.81
CA THR A 239 13.43 -5.50 -5.08
C THR A 239 12.18 -5.84 -5.88
N ARG A 240 11.83 -7.13 -6.00
CA ARG A 240 10.58 -7.54 -6.66
C ARG A 240 9.34 -6.94 -5.99
N ALA A 241 9.28 -6.94 -4.66
CA ALA A 241 8.16 -6.31 -3.94
C ALA A 241 8.06 -4.80 -4.24
N ASN A 242 9.19 -4.09 -4.26
CA ASN A 242 9.22 -2.66 -4.59
C ASN A 242 8.80 -2.38 -6.04
N GLU A 243 9.23 -3.21 -6.99
CA GLU A 243 8.82 -3.11 -8.40
C GLU A 243 7.32 -3.32 -8.56
N SER A 244 6.74 -4.33 -7.88
CA SER A 244 5.29 -4.54 -7.87
C SER A 244 4.53 -3.34 -7.33
N VAL A 245 4.95 -2.79 -6.19
CA VAL A 245 4.34 -1.59 -5.59
C VAL A 245 4.41 -0.38 -6.53
N GLU A 246 5.52 -0.19 -7.24
CA GLU A 246 5.64 0.89 -8.23
C GLU A 246 4.74 0.64 -9.45
N GLY A 247 4.58 -0.61 -9.87
CA GLY A 247 3.62 -1.02 -10.90
C GLY A 247 2.17 -0.67 -10.54
N LEU A 248 1.75 -1.02 -9.31
CA LEU A 248 0.43 -0.70 -8.78
C LEU A 248 0.16 0.81 -8.78
N ASP A 249 1.09 1.65 -8.28
CA ASP A 249 0.91 3.12 -8.25
C ASP A 249 0.81 3.74 -9.66
N ARG A 250 1.55 3.19 -10.64
CA ARG A 250 1.44 3.61 -12.04
C ARG A 250 0.07 3.26 -12.62
N LEU A 251 -0.35 1.99 -12.51
CA LEU A 251 -1.63 1.52 -13.04
C LEU A 251 -2.81 2.28 -12.40
N LEU A 252 -2.80 2.53 -11.09
CA LEU A 252 -3.80 3.37 -10.42
C LEU A 252 -3.87 4.79 -11.01
N SER A 253 -2.71 5.38 -11.29
CA SER A 253 -2.63 6.71 -11.89
C SER A 253 -3.20 6.72 -13.31
N ASP A 254 -2.97 5.67 -14.08
CA ASP A 254 -3.52 5.48 -15.42
C ASP A 254 -5.05 5.27 -15.39
N ILE A 255 -5.55 4.44 -14.47
CA ILE A 255 -6.99 4.22 -14.26
C ILE A 255 -7.69 5.53 -13.89
N LEU A 256 -7.13 6.31 -12.95
CA LEU A 256 -7.69 7.61 -12.57
C LEU A 256 -7.74 8.57 -13.77
N ALA A 257 -6.66 8.64 -14.56
CA ALA A 257 -6.61 9.50 -15.74
C ALA A 257 -7.64 9.07 -16.80
N ALA A 258 -7.78 7.77 -17.04
CA ALA A 258 -8.76 7.22 -17.96
C ALA A 258 -10.20 7.50 -17.50
N HIS A 259 -10.49 7.33 -16.21
CA HIS A 259 -11.79 7.65 -15.61
C HIS A 259 -12.16 9.12 -15.83
N LEU A 260 -11.24 10.05 -15.53
CA LEU A 260 -11.45 11.48 -15.76
C LEU A 260 -11.66 11.81 -17.23
N ALA A 261 -10.91 11.17 -18.14
CA ALA A 261 -11.10 11.34 -19.58
C ALA A 261 -12.50 10.87 -20.03
N GLN A 262 -12.97 9.73 -19.54
CA GLN A 262 -14.33 9.24 -19.83
C GLN A 262 -15.42 10.19 -19.32
N MET A 263 -15.25 10.76 -18.12
CA MET A 263 -16.17 11.78 -17.60
C MET A 263 -16.22 13.01 -18.52
N GLY A 264 -15.07 13.47 -19.03
CA GLY A 264 -14.99 14.58 -19.97
C GLY A 264 -15.71 14.28 -21.31
N VAL A 265 -15.59 13.05 -21.83
CA VAL A 265 -16.31 12.61 -23.04
C VAL A 265 -17.82 12.65 -22.80
N ARG A 266 -18.30 12.11 -21.67
CA ARG A 266 -19.73 12.13 -21.31
C ARG A 266 -20.28 13.55 -21.17
N GLN A 267 -19.54 14.44 -20.52
CA GLN A 267 -19.93 15.85 -20.41
C GLN A 267 -20.04 16.54 -21.78
N ASN A 268 -19.14 16.21 -22.70
CA ASN A 268 -19.20 16.72 -24.08
C ASN A 268 -20.42 16.16 -24.83
N ASP A 269 -20.73 14.87 -24.66
CA ASP A 269 -21.95 14.27 -25.20
C ASP A 269 -23.23 14.94 -24.67
N ASP A 270 -23.31 15.20 -23.37
CA ASP A 270 -24.44 15.88 -22.76
C ASP A 270 -24.56 17.33 -23.25
N MET A 271 -23.45 18.06 -23.36
CA MET A 271 -23.43 19.41 -23.91
C MET A 271 -23.89 19.45 -25.37
N ARG A 272 -23.49 18.46 -26.19
CA ARG A 272 -23.96 18.32 -27.58
C ARG A 272 -25.47 18.07 -27.65
N LYS A 273 -26.01 17.23 -26.76
CA LYS A 273 -27.47 16.97 -26.67
C LYS A 273 -28.26 18.22 -26.29
N ILE A 274 -27.85 18.91 -25.23
CA ILE A 274 -28.50 20.15 -24.79
C ILE A 274 -28.46 21.20 -25.90
N SER A 275 -27.29 21.38 -26.53
CA SER A 275 -27.12 22.35 -27.61
C SER A 275 -27.96 22.02 -28.84
N SER A 276 -28.13 20.73 -29.17
CA SER A 276 -28.99 20.28 -30.26
C SER A 276 -30.46 20.56 -30.00
N TRP A 277 -30.94 20.30 -28.77
CA TRP A 277 -32.29 20.67 -28.36
C TRP A 277 -32.52 22.19 -28.34
N ALA A 278 -31.54 22.96 -27.87
CA ALA A 278 -31.60 24.42 -27.89
C ALA A 278 -31.67 24.97 -29.32
N ALA A 279 -30.89 24.41 -30.26
CA ALA A 279 -30.95 24.77 -31.66
C ALA A 279 -32.32 24.46 -32.30
N LEU A 280 -32.92 23.30 -32.00
CA LEU A 280 -34.28 22.94 -32.43
C LEU A 280 -35.34 23.89 -31.85
N ALA A 281 -35.15 24.39 -30.63
CA ALA A 281 -36.08 25.37 -30.06
C ALA A 281 -35.87 26.80 -30.63
N ALA A 282 -34.62 27.18 -30.91
CA ALA A 282 -34.26 28.55 -31.32
C ALA A 282 -34.80 28.94 -32.70
N VAL A 283 -34.76 28.02 -33.67
CA VAL A 283 -35.18 28.28 -35.06
C VAL A 283 -36.67 28.67 -35.18
N PRO A 284 -37.64 27.87 -34.69
CA PRO A 284 -39.05 28.26 -34.75
C PRO A 284 -39.33 29.48 -33.88
N THR A 285 -38.63 29.65 -32.75
CA THR A 285 -38.77 30.83 -31.88
C THR A 285 -38.34 32.10 -32.61
N LEU A 286 -37.24 32.07 -33.36
CA LEU A 286 -36.77 33.20 -34.16
C LEU A 286 -37.77 33.57 -35.26
N ILE A 287 -38.25 32.56 -36.00
CA ILE A 287 -39.24 32.77 -37.08
C ILE A 287 -40.54 33.33 -36.51
N ALA A 288 -41.06 32.73 -35.43
CA ALA A 288 -42.25 33.22 -34.74
C ALA A 288 -42.04 34.64 -34.17
N GLY A 289 -40.84 34.94 -33.67
CA GLY A 289 -40.46 36.26 -33.17
C GLY A 289 -40.51 37.33 -34.26
N ILE A 290 -39.95 37.06 -35.44
CA ILE A 290 -39.96 37.98 -36.60
C ILE A 290 -41.39 38.25 -37.07
N TYR A 291 -42.20 37.20 -37.25
CA TYR A 291 -43.60 37.33 -37.69
C TYR A 291 -44.56 37.78 -36.58
N GLY A 292 -44.10 37.82 -35.32
CA GLY A 292 -44.81 38.42 -34.19
C GLY A 292 -44.57 39.93 -34.05
N MET A 293 -43.72 40.53 -34.88
CA MET A 293 -43.44 41.98 -34.85
C MET A 293 -44.57 42.78 -35.49
N ASN A 294 -44.93 43.92 -34.89
CA ASN A 294 -46.01 44.80 -35.37
C ASN A 294 -45.56 45.71 -36.52
N PHE A 295 -45.19 45.16 -37.68
CA PHE A 295 -44.87 45.94 -38.88
C PHE A 295 -46.06 46.04 -39.83
N HIS A 296 -46.20 47.19 -40.49
CA HIS A 296 -47.26 47.47 -41.46
C HIS A 296 -46.89 46.99 -42.89
N ASP A 297 -45.61 47.13 -43.26
CA ASP A 297 -45.09 46.79 -44.60
C ASP A 297 -44.37 45.44 -44.60
N MET A 298 -45.13 44.34 -44.43
CA MET A 298 -44.66 42.98 -44.69
C MET A 298 -45.53 42.34 -45.78
N PRO A 299 -45.08 42.30 -47.05
CA PRO A 299 -45.90 41.82 -48.16
C PRO A 299 -46.39 40.36 -47.99
N GLU A 300 -45.69 39.56 -47.19
CA GLU A 300 -46.03 38.18 -46.87
C GLU A 300 -47.27 38.04 -45.97
N LEU A 301 -47.59 39.06 -45.15
CA LEU A 301 -48.78 39.05 -44.26
C LEU A 301 -50.10 39.22 -45.03
N GLN A 302 -50.06 39.90 -46.17
CA GLN A 302 -51.23 40.12 -47.03
C GLN A 302 -51.51 38.92 -47.95
N TRP A 303 -50.59 37.96 -48.03
CA TRP A 303 -50.75 36.76 -48.83
C TRP A 303 -51.54 35.68 -48.09
N HIS A 304 -52.68 35.26 -48.65
CA HIS A 304 -53.56 34.24 -48.04
C HIS A 304 -52.86 32.89 -47.75
N LEU A 305 -51.77 32.57 -48.45
CA LEU A 305 -50.98 31.36 -48.23
C LEU A 305 -49.71 31.60 -47.40
N GLY A 306 -49.41 32.82 -46.96
CA GLY A 306 -48.18 33.16 -46.23
C GLY A 306 -48.03 32.36 -44.94
N TYR A 307 -49.07 32.34 -44.10
CA TYR A 307 -49.07 31.59 -42.83
C TYR A 307 -48.80 30.07 -43.00
N PRO A 308 -49.55 29.32 -43.84
CA PRO A 308 -49.26 27.89 -44.03
C PRO A 308 -47.91 27.63 -44.70
N VAL A 309 -47.42 28.52 -45.58
CA VAL A 309 -46.09 28.38 -46.21
C VAL A 309 -44.97 28.52 -45.16
N ILE A 310 -45.04 29.51 -44.28
CA ILE A 310 -44.04 29.72 -43.21
C ILE A 310 -44.06 28.54 -42.23
N LEU A 311 -45.25 28.04 -41.88
CA LEU A 311 -45.38 26.88 -41.00
C LEU A 311 -44.81 25.60 -41.64
N GLY A 312 -45.04 25.40 -42.94
CA GLY A 312 -44.40 24.34 -43.72
C GLY A 312 -42.88 24.49 -43.76
N LEU A 313 -42.36 25.70 -43.96
CA LEU A 313 -40.92 25.98 -43.95
C LEU A 313 -40.29 25.66 -42.59
N MET A 314 -40.93 26.08 -41.48
CA MET A 314 -40.49 25.75 -40.12
C MET A 314 -40.39 24.24 -39.92
N VAL A 315 -41.44 23.49 -40.29
CA VAL A 315 -41.44 22.02 -40.19
C VAL A 315 -40.31 21.40 -41.02
N VAL A 316 -40.07 21.89 -42.25
CA VAL A 316 -38.99 21.39 -43.10
C VAL A 316 -37.62 21.64 -42.49
N ILE A 317 -37.37 22.84 -41.94
CA ILE A 317 -36.10 23.16 -41.28
C ILE A 317 -35.91 22.31 -40.03
N GLU A 318 -36.92 22.22 -39.16
CA GLU A 318 -36.88 21.41 -37.94
C GLU A 318 -36.63 19.93 -38.24
N VAL A 319 -37.36 19.35 -39.19
CA VAL A 319 -37.16 17.95 -39.60
C VAL A 319 -35.76 17.75 -40.19
N SER A 320 -35.23 18.73 -40.92
CA SER A 320 -33.87 18.67 -41.49
C SER A 320 -32.81 18.71 -40.39
N LEU A 321 -32.93 19.62 -39.42
CA LEU A 321 -32.03 19.72 -38.27
C LEU A 321 -32.11 18.48 -37.37
N TYR A 322 -33.33 18.02 -37.06
CA TYR A 322 -33.54 16.80 -36.30
C TYR A 322 -32.87 15.60 -36.95
N ARG A 323 -33.03 15.42 -38.28
CA ARG A 323 -32.37 14.35 -39.02
C ARG A 323 -30.85 14.49 -39.02
N LEU A 324 -30.33 15.71 -39.14
CA LEU A 324 -28.89 15.97 -39.10
C LEU A 324 -28.29 15.63 -37.74
N PHE A 325 -28.89 16.11 -36.64
CA PHE A 325 -28.44 15.85 -35.29
C PHE A 325 -28.56 14.38 -34.92
N LYS A 326 -29.66 13.71 -35.30
CA LYS A 326 -29.84 12.27 -35.09
C LYS A 326 -28.80 11.43 -35.85
N ARG A 327 -28.46 11.80 -37.09
CA ARG A 327 -27.38 11.14 -37.85
C ARG A 327 -26.01 11.31 -37.23
N ARG A 328 -25.78 12.40 -36.50
CA ARG A 328 -24.51 12.68 -35.79
C ARG A 328 -24.46 12.10 -34.38
N GLY A 329 -25.54 11.46 -33.91
CA GLY A 329 -25.64 10.92 -32.54
C GLY A 329 -25.77 12.00 -31.46
N TRP A 330 -26.19 13.21 -31.83
CA TRP A 330 -26.37 14.33 -30.88
C TRP A 330 -27.78 14.37 -30.27
N LEU A 331 -28.64 13.41 -30.63
CA LEU A 331 -30.03 13.27 -30.17
C LEU A 331 -30.30 11.85 -29.69
#